data_AF-A0AAE1A7G6-F1
#
_entry.id   AF-A0AAE1A7G6-F1
#
_cell.length_a   1.000
_cell.length_b   1.000
_cell.length_c   1.000
_cell.angle_alpha   90.00
_cell.angle_beta   90.00
_cell.angle_gamma   90.00
#
_symmetry.space_group_name_H-M   'P 1'
#
loop_
_entity.id
_entity.type
_entity.pdbx_description
1 polymer ?
#
loop_
_entity_poly.entity_id
_entity_poly.type
_entity_poly.pdbx_seq_one_letter_code
_entity_poly.pdbx_strand_id
1 'polypeptide(L)'
;MAAQRVETPAQILEKYERETLPKWNMVSEAGWQQKTNVTDKNMAIFLQTVISEMEQIYSKAEVCMNPSGDCLKLEPGLAELMRSSRDCQNLSDAWRGWRDQSGKKMKDMYQEYVQLSNENVQILGKGYTTKKMFQTAEDFFYSLGLDNMTQIFWEKSMLERPEGREVVCHPSAWDMKKQDDFRIKMCTTINHAFHEAVGDTIALSVQTPSHLKSIGLLKAGDEQDKEADLNFLMLMALEKIAFLPFGYLIDQWRWSVFRGDTPPEQYNNEWWHLRCRLQGISPAVKRGADDFDPAAKYHVVANFAYIQYFVSFVLQFQFYKAACVAAGYTGPLYKCDFYNNKAAGEKFKSMLQLGSSLPWPEAMERMTGQRHMDAGPLVEYFEPLLDFLRKENGDDYGWEEKCPENPPPCNARTTKLDTSLWTVSFRASG
;
A
#
# COMPACT_ATOMS: atom_id res chain seq x y z
N MET A 1 5.10 21.47 -54.33
CA MET A 1 5.02 20.80 -53.02
C MET A 1 6.39 20.92 -52.37
N ALA A 2 6.54 21.79 -51.37
CA ALA A 2 7.79 21.91 -50.61
C ALA A 2 7.73 20.97 -49.40
N ALA A 3 8.66 20.04 -49.30
CA ALA A 3 8.77 19.11 -48.18
C ALA A 3 9.22 19.87 -46.92
N GLN A 4 8.42 19.85 -45.85
CA GLN A 4 8.86 20.32 -44.54
C GLN A 4 9.94 19.36 -44.00
N ARG A 5 11.12 19.90 -43.70
CA ARG A 5 12.17 19.17 -42.99
C ARG A 5 11.70 18.90 -41.56
N VAL A 6 11.67 17.62 -41.18
CA VAL A 6 11.46 17.18 -39.81
C VAL A 6 12.77 17.36 -39.04
N GLU A 7 12.73 18.08 -37.92
CA GLU A 7 13.89 18.25 -37.03
C GLU A 7 14.30 16.91 -36.42
N THR A 8 15.60 16.65 -36.35
CA THR A 8 16.13 15.44 -35.72
C THR A 8 16.06 15.56 -34.19
N PRO A 9 16.01 14.42 -33.45
CA PRO A 9 16.00 14.44 -31.99
C PRO A 9 17.16 15.24 -31.36
N ALA A 10 18.33 15.23 -31.98
CA ALA A 10 19.48 16.02 -31.53
C ALA A 10 19.25 17.54 -31.68
N GLN A 11 18.59 17.97 -32.76
CA GLN A 11 18.24 19.39 -32.98
C GLN A 11 17.15 19.86 -32.01
N ILE A 12 16.23 18.97 -31.65
CA ILE A 12 15.21 19.24 -30.63
C ILE A 12 15.87 19.38 -29.24
N LEU A 13 16.83 18.51 -28.91
CA LEU A 13 17.55 18.56 -27.64
C LEU A 13 18.39 19.85 -27.52
N GLU A 14 19.13 20.20 -28.56
CA GLU A 14 19.98 21.40 -28.58
C GLU A 14 19.13 22.69 -28.52
N LYS A 15 17.95 22.67 -29.14
CA LYS A 15 16.96 23.74 -29.02
C LYS A 15 16.38 23.82 -27.60
N TYR A 16 16.08 22.68 -26.98
CA TYR A 16 15.61 22.61 -25.60
C TYR A 16 16.65 23.15 -24.61
N GLU A 17 17.92 22.77 -24.76
CA GLU A 17 19.04 23.23 -23.92
C GLU A 17 19.34 24.72 -24.09
N ARG A 18 19.21 25.25 -25.31
CA ARG A 18 19.50 26.66 -25.59
C ARG A 18 18.36 27.61 -25.23
N GLU A 19 17.12 27.20 -25.39
CA GLU A 19 15.94 28.09 -25.27
C GLU A 19 15.16 27.89 -23.96
N THR A 20 15.25 26.70 -23.36
CA THR A 20 14.45 26.31 -22.21
C THR A 20 15.30 26.31 -20.94
N LEU A 21 16.43 25.61 -20.93
CA LEU A 21 17.29 25.46 -19.74
C LEU A 21 17.72 26.80 -19.08
N PRO A 22 18.09 27.87 -19.81
CA PRO A 22 18.50 29.14 -19.17
C PRO A 22 17.35 29.90 -18.49
N LYS A 23 16.09 29.56 -18.79
CA LYS A 23 14.90 30.11 -18.10
C LYS A 23 14.62 29.39 -16.79
N TRP A 24 15.20 28.20 -16.60
CA TRP A 24 15.24 27.49 -15.34
C TRP A 24 16.49 27.92 -14.59
N ASN A 25 16.43 29.06 -13.90
CA ASN A 25 17.41 29.35 -12.86
C ASN A 25 17.26 28.27 -11.77
N MET A 26 18.08 27.22 -11.82
CA MET A 26 18.35 26.41 -10.64
C MET A 26 18.90 27.35 -9.56
N VAL A 27 18.17 27.44 -8.45
CA VAL A 27 18.57 28.25 -7.30
C VAL A 27 19.92 27.73 -6.81
N SER A 28 20.96 28.56 -6.84
CA SER A 28 22.24 28.23 -6.24
C SER A 28 22.09 28.05 -4.73
N GLU A 29 22.95 27.24 -4.09
CA GLU A 29 22.99 27.01 -2.63
C GLU A 29 22.90 28.29 -1.79
N ALA A 30 23.38 29.43 -2.30
CA ALA A 30 23.30 30.72 -1.60
C ALA A 30 21.88 31.34 -1.57
N GLY A 31 20.98 30.95 -2.48
CA GLY A 31 19.58 31.37 -2.49
C GLY A 31 18.66 30.59 -1.55
N TRP A 32 19.17 29.51 -0.92
CA TRP A 32 18.40 28.59 -0.07
C TRP A 32 18.04 29.16 1.31
N GLN A 33 18.79 30.13 1.84
CA GLN A 33 18.61 30.60 3.23
C GLN A 33 17.65 31.79 3.39
N GLN A 34 17.04 32.32 2.32
CA GLN A 34 16.37 33.64 2.40
C GLN A 34 14.92 33.74 1.90
N LYS A 35 14.12 32.66 1.94
CA LYS A 35 12.68 32.76 1.62
C LYS A 35 11.77 32.08 2.65
N THR A 36 11.56 32.78 3.76
CA THR A 36 10.44 32.56 4.70
C THR A 36 9.10 33.08 4.16
N ASN A 37 8.76 32.77 2.90
CA ASN A 37 7.42 32.99 2.32
C ASN A 37 7.24 31.99 1.17
N VAL A 38 7.02 30.73 1.53
CA VAL A 38 6.67 29.67 0.58
C VAL A 38 5.22 29.89 0.17
N THR A 39 4.97 30.23 -1.10
CA THR A 39 3.62 30.20 -1.67
C THR A 39 3.20 28.76 -1.93
N ASP A 40 1.89 28.46 -1.91
CA ASP A 40 1.33 27.09 -2.05
C ASP A 40 1.94 26.27 -3.19
N LYS A 41 2.23 26.91 -4.35
CA LYS A 41 2.83 26.28 -5.53
C LYS A 41 4.28 25.83 -5.30
N ASN A 42 5.06 26.57 -4.51
CA ASN A 42 6.44 26.22 -4.19
C ASN A 42 6.51 25.06 -3.19
N MET A 43 5.56 25.00 -2.25
CA MET A 43 5.50 23.92 -1.25
C MET A 43 5.13 22.57 -1.87
N ALA A 44 4.17 22.54 -2.81
CA ALA A 44 3.78 21.31 -3.49
C ALA A 44 4.91 20.75 -4.38
N ILE A 45 5.63 21.63 -5.09
CA ILE A 45 6.82 21.24 -5.87
C ILE A 45 7.88 20.67 -4.93
N PHE A 46 8.15 21.35 -3.83
CA PHE A 46 9.19 20.93 -2.88
C PHE A 46 8.85 19.60 -2.21
N LEU A 47 7.60 19.41 -1.79
CA LEU A 47 7.10 18.13 -1.27
C LEU A 47 7.31 17.00 -2.29
N GLN A 48 6.97 17.22 -3.56
CA GLN A 48 7.15 16.23 -4.61
C GLN A 48 8.62 15.94 -4.90
N THR A 49 9.50 16.94 -4.82
CA THR A 49 10.95 16.77 -4.94
C THR A 49 11.49 15.86 -3.85
N VAL A 50 11.16 16.12 -2.58
CA VAL A 50 11.59 15.29 -1.44
C VAL A 50 11.11 13.84 -1.59
N ILE A 51 9.84 13.63 -1.99
CA ILE A 51 9.31 12.29 -2.27
C ILE A 51 10.11 11.60 -3.38
N SER A 52 10.35 12.31 -4.50
CA SER A 52 11.09 11.76 -5.63
C SER A 52 12.53 11.39 -5.28
N GLU A 53 13.20 12.19 -4.45
CA GLU A 53 14.56 11.90 -3.99
C GLU A 53 14.59 10.64 -3.10
N MET A 54 13.64 10.52 -2.16
CA MET A 54 13.51 9.29 -1.35
C MET A 54 13.23 8.06 -2.21
N GLU A 55 12.33 8.15 -3.20
CA GLU A 55 12.06 7.05 -4.14
C GLU A 55 13.30 6.67 -4.96
N GLN A 56 14.12 7.64 -5.37
CA GLN A 56 15.36 7.37 -6.09
C GLN A 56 16.39 6.67 -5.20
N ILE A 57 16.53 7.07 -3.94
CA ILE A 57 17.41 6.39 -2.97
C ILE A 57 16.95 4.94 -2.81
N TYR A 58 15.66 4.71 -2.58
CA TYR A 58 15.09 3.38 -2.47
C TYR A 58 15.35 2.53 -3.71
N SER A 59 15.10 3.07 -4.91
CA SER A 59 15.19 2.32 -6.17
C SER A 59 16.63 2.02 -6.60
N LYS A 60 17.60 2.86 -6.20
CA LYS A 60 19.02 2.71 -6.53
C LYS A 60 19.81 1.95 -5.47
N ALA A 61 19.25 1.74 -4.28
CA ALA A 61 19.93 1.05 -3.20
C ALA A 61 20.31 -0.39 -3.57
N GLU A 62 21.52 -0.78 -3.17
CA GLU A 62 22.07 -2.12 -3.34
C GLU A 62 22.84 -2.52 -2.09
N VAL A 63 22.93 -3.83 -1.84
CA VAL A 63 23.58 -4.41 -0.67
C VAL A 63 24.62 -5.41 -1.14
N CYS A 64 25.88 -5.15 -0.81
CA CYS A 64 26.98 -6.04 -1.14
C CYS A 64 27.13 -7.11 -0.05
N MET A 65 26.92 -8.37 -0.43
CA MET A 65 26.94 -9.52 0.47
C MET A 65 28.38 -9.98 0.72
N ASN A 66 28.69 -10.33 1.97
CA ASN A 66 29.99 -10.92 2.33
C ASN A 66 29.81 -12.42 2.60
N PRO A 67 30.74 -13.29 2.19
CA PRO A 67 32.02 -13.02 1.52
C PRO A 67 31.94 -13.01 -0.03
N SER A 68 30.76 -13.19 -0.64
CA SER A 68 30.65 -13.32 -2.10
C SER A 68 31.10 -12.07 -2.85
N GLY A 69 30.95 -10.88 -2.26
CA GLY A 69 31.26 -9.59 -2.88
C GLY A 69 30.17 -9.09 -3.84
N ASP A 70 29.11 -9.88 -4.05
CA ASP A 70 28.03 -9.56 -4.98
C ASP A 70 27.11 -8.48 -4.39
N CYS A 71 26.88 -7.40 -5.14
CA CYS A 71 25.94 -6.34 -4.78
C CYS A 71 24.56 -6.62 -5.37
N LEU A 72 23.57 -6.78 -4.48
CA LEU A 72 22.20 -7.14 -4.81
C LEU A 72 21.27 -5.94 -4.63
N LYS A 73 20.48 -5.63 -5.66
CA LYS A 73 19.32 -4.74 -5.55
C LYS A 73 18.16 -5.45 -4.85
N LEU A 74 17.15 -4.69 -4.42
CA LEU A 74 15.95 -5.27 -3.80
C LEU A 74 15.30 -6.34 -4.67
N GLU A 75 14.93 -5.97 -5.89
CA GLU A 75 14.35 -6.88 -6.88
C GLU A 75 15.31 -7.08 -8.07
N PRO A 76 15.55 -8.32 -8.53
CA PRO A 76 15.11 -9.59 -7.92
C PRO A 76 16.03 -10.08 -6.78
N GLY A 77 17.19 -9.42 -6.55
CA GLY A 77 18.32 -9.98 -5.80
C GLY A 77 18.03 -10.29 -4.33
N LEU A 78 17.82 -9.26 -3.51
CA LEU A 78 17.58 -9.43 -2.08
C LEU A 78 16.24 -10.12 -1.80
N ALA A 79 15.21 -9.85 -2.60
CA ALA A 79 13.91 -10.51 -2.49
C ALA A 79 14.04 -12.03 -2.65
N GLU A 80 14.76 -12.49 -3.67
CA GLU A 80 15.00 -13.92 -3.88
C GLU A 80 15.84 -14.54 -2.77
N LEU A 81 16.86 -13.82 -2.28
CA LEU A 81 17.68 -14.26 -1.15
C LEU A 81 16.81 -14.43 0.11
N MET A 82 15.98 -13.44 0.45
CA MET A 82 15.11 -13.49 1.63
C MET A 82 14.03 -14.57 1.52
N ARG A 83 13.61 -14.93 0.30
CA ARG A 83 12.61 -15.98 0.03
C ARG A 83 13.20 -17.38 0.14
N SER A 84 14.38 -17.60 -0.43
CA SER A 84 14.96 -18.94 -0.64
C SER A 84 16.00 -19.33 0.41
N SER A 85 16.77 -18.37 0.93
CA SER A 85 17.82 -18.67 1.90
C SER A 85 17.24 -19.22 3.20
N ARG A 86 17.98 -20.14 3.81
CA ARG A 86 17.75 -20.63 5.18
C ARG A 86 18.96 -20.38 6.08
N ASP A 87 19.97 -19.68 5.56
CA ASP A 87 21.13 -19.25 6.34
C ASP A 87 20.78 -17.97 7.10
N CYS A 88 20.73 -18.08 8.43
CA CYS A 88 20.36 -16.97 9.31
C CYS A 88 21.31 -15.77 9.17
N GLN A 89 22.61 -16.00 8.99
CA GLN A 89 23.58 -14.93 8.90
C GLN A 89 23.39 -14.15 7.59
N ASN A 90 23.22 -14.85 6.47
CA ASN A 90 22.90 -14.24 5.17
C ASN A 90 21.60 -13.44 5.22
N LEU A 91 20.55 -13.99 5.86
CA LEU A 91 19.28 -13.29 6.02
C LEU A 91 19.42 -12.02 6.88
N SER A 92 20.14 -12.12 8.00
CA SER A 92 20.40 -10.99 8.89
C SER A 92 21.23 -9.89 8.21
N ASP A 93 22.26 -10.28 7.45
CA ASP A 93 23.13 -9.34 6.74
C ASP A 93 22.41 -8.65 5.59
N ALA A 94 21.60 -9.38 4.81
CA ALA A 94 20.73 -8.81 3.78
C ALA A 94 19.70 -7.85 4.39
N TRP A 95 19.06 -8.26 5.49
CA TRP A 95 18.05 -7.47 6.20
C TRP A 95 18.61 -6.16 6.75
N ARG A 96 19.81 -6.21 7.35
CA ARG A 96 20.50 -5.04 7.91
C ARG A 96 21.01 -4.13 6.80
N GLY A 97 21.71 -4.72 5.83
CA GLY A 97 22.27 -4.00 4.69
C GLY A 97 21.20 -3.22 3.93
N TRP A 98 20.02 -3.80 3.70
CA TRP A 98 18.94 -3.09 3.03
C TRP A 98 18.51 -1.83 3.79
N ARG A 99 18.32 -1.93 5.10
CA ARG A 99 17.93 -0.79 5.96
C ARG A 99 18.99 0.30 6.02
N ASP A 100 20.26 -0.10 6.08
CA ASP A 100 21.37 0.83 6.15
C ASP A 100 21.60 1.55 4.80
N GLN A 101 21.34 0.87 3.67
CA GLN A 101 21.54 1.42 2.33
C GLN A 101 20.33 2.19 1.78
N SER A 102 19.13 1.94 2.32
CA SER A 102 17.89 2.64 1.99
C SER A 102 17.43 3.53 3.15
N GLY A 103 16.63 2.98 4.07
CA GLY A 103 15.90 3.68 5.12
C GLY A 103 16.75 4.71 5.87
N LYS A 104 17.93 4.31 6.36
CA LYS A 104 18.85 5.16 7.12
C LYS A 104 19.20 6.47 6.40
N LYS A 105 19.39 6.44 5.08
CA LYS A 105 19.76 7.62 4.27
C LYS A 105 18.61 8.61 4.08
N MET A 106 17.37 8.19 4.34
CA MET A 106 16.17 8.99 4.10
C MET A 106 15.59 9.61 5.37
N LYS A 107 16.24 9.44 6.53
CA LYS A 107 15.71 9.92 7.81
C LYS A 107 15.46 11.43 7.83
N ASP A 108 16.44 12.21 7.38
CA ASP A 108 16.33 13.69 7.40
C ASP A 108 15.34 14.19 6.35
N MET A 109 15.37 13.61 5.15
CA MET A 109 14.37 13.89 4.10
C MET A 109 12.95 13.58 4.57
N TYR A 110 12.75 12.51 5.34
CA TYR A 110 11.43 12.17 5.85
C TYR A 110 10.93 13.16 6.90
N GLN A 111 11.82 13.72 7.74
CA GLN A 111 11.47 14.78 8.69
C GLN A 111 10.97 16.02 7.94
N GLU A 112 11.69 16.42 6.90
CA GLU A 112 11.31 17.52 6.02
C GLU A 112 9.98 17.24 5.31
N TYR A 113 9.81 16.03 4.76
CA TYR A 113 8.55 15.59 4.15
C TYR A 113 7.36 15.67 5.12
N VAL A 114 7.53 15.26 6.38
CA VAL A 114 6.46 15.32 7.40
C VAL A 114 6.11 16.77 7.72
N GLN A 115 7.11 17.62 7.89
CA GLN A 115 6.90 19.05 8.13
C GLN A 115 6.11 19.69 6.97
N LEU A 116 6.59 19.51 5.74
CA LEU A 116 5.96 20.05 4.53
C LEU A 116 4.54 19.49 4.33
N SER A 117 4.35 18.20 4.59
CA SER A 117 3.03 17.57 4.48
C SER A 117 2.05 18.16 5.49
N ASN A 118 2.47 18.37 6.73
CA ASN A 118 1.64 18.96 7.77
C ASN A 118 1.32 20.44 7.49
N GLU A 119 2.31 21.22 7.05
CA GLU A 119 2.11 22.61 6.61
C GLU A 119 1.16 22.67 5.40
N ASN A 120 1.34 21.76 4.44
CA ASN A 120 0.47 21.61 3.29
C ASN A 120 -0.97 21.27 3.70
N VAL A 121 -1.19 20.31 4.59
CA VAL A 121 -2.54 19.99 5.09
C VAL A 121 -3.15 21.16 5.86
N GLN A 122 -2.38 21.94 6.62
CA GLN A 122 -2.89 23.15 7.28
C GLN A 122 -3.29 24.25 6.28
N ILE A 123 -2.55 24.38 5.17
CA ILE A 123 -2.86 25.31 4.08
C ILE A 123 -4.07 24.83 3.28
N LEU A 124 -4.12 23.53 2.95
CA LEU A 124 -5.23 22.91 2.23
C LEU A 124 -6.51 22.89 3.08
N GLY A 125 -6.37 22.65 4.38
CA GLY A 125 -7.45 22.71 5.37
C GLY A 125 -8.02 24.12 5.57
N LYS A 126 -7.33 25.16 5.08
CA LYS A 126 -7.81 26.55 5.02
C LYS A 126 -8.43 26.92 3.65
N GLY A 127 -9.12 25.97 2.99
CA GLY A 127 -10.02 26.29 1.87
C GLY A 127 -9.74 25.61 0.52
N TYR A 128 -9.00 24.51 0.49
CA TYR A 128 -8.75 23.75 -0.72
C TYR A 128 -9.93 22.81 -1.04
N THR A 129 -10.81 23.31 -1.90
CA THR A 129 -12.00 22.60 -2.40
C THR A 129 -11.66 21.79 -3.65
N THR A 130 -12.53 20.88 -4.09
CA THR A 130 -12.33 20.18 -5.39
C THR A 130 -12.20 21.19 -6.53
N LYS A 131 -12.93 22.31 -6.47
CA LYS A 131 -12.76 23.42 -7.41
C LYS A 131 -11.32 23.95 -7.42
N LYS A 132 -10.70 24.11 -6.25
CA LYS A 132 -9.30 24.54 -6.13
C LYS A 132 -8.31 23.51 -6.69
N MET A 133 -8.60 22.20 -6.59
CA MET A 133 -7.81 21.14 -7.24
C MET A 133 -7.79 21.32 -8.76
N PHE A 134 -8.97 21.48 -9.37
CA PHE A 134 -9.07 21.69 -10.81
C PHE A 134 -8.49 23.05 -11.24
N GLN A 135 -8.62 24.11 -10.43
CA GLN A 135 -8.03 25.42 -10.73
C GLN A 135 -6.50 25.36 -10.68
N THR A 136 -5.94 24.51 -9.81
CA THR A 136 -4.50 24.25 -9.77
C THR A 136 -4.03 23.51 -11.02
N ALA A 137 -4.84 22.57 -11.53
CA ALA A 137 -4.57 21.92 -12.82
C ALA A 137 -4.69 22.89 -14.01
N GLU A 138 -5.68 23.79 -14.01
CA GLU A 138 -5.82 24.87 -15.00
C GLU A 138 -4.59 25.81 -14.99
N ASP A 139 -4.16 26.28 -13.82
CA ASP A 139 -2.95 27.13 -13.67
C ASP A 139 -1.69 26.44 -14.22
N PHE A 140 -1.59 25.12 -14.04
CA PHE A 140 -0.49 24.34 -14.63
C PHE A 140 -0.51 24.42 -16.16
N PHE A 141 -1.64 24.12 -16.81
CA PHE A 141 -1.75 24.18 -18.27
C PHE A 141 -1.60 25.61 -18.81
N TYR A 142 -2.16 26.60 -18.11
CA TYR A 142 -1.97 28.01 -18.45
C TYR A 142 -0.49 28.42 -18.40
N SER A 143 0.26 27.93 -17.41
CA SER A 143 1.69 28.19 -17.30
C SER A 143 2.54 27.59 -18.43
N LEU A 144 2.00 26.62 -19.17
CA LEU A 144 2.60 26.05 -20.38
C LEU A 144 2.26 26.83 -21.66
N GLY A 145 1.56 27.96 -21.53
CA GLY A 145 1.11 28.79 -22.66
C GLY A 145 -0.18 28.29 -23.31
N LEU A 146 -0.94 27.43 -22.62
CA LEU A 146 -2.28 27.03 -23.05
C LEU A 146 -3.33 28.02 -22.50
N ASP A 147 -4.51 28.02 -23.11
CA ASP A 147 -5.60 28.87 -22.64
C ASP A 147 -6.21 28.36 -21.32
N ASN A 148 -6.73 29.29 -20.52
CA ASN A 148 -7.55 28.94 -19.36
C ASN A 148 -8.81 28.20 -19.80
N MET A 149 -9.40 27.42 -18.89
CA MET A 149 -10.69 26.80 -19.16
C MET A 149 -11.78 27.88 -19.25
N THR A 150 -12.81 27.54 -20.01
CA THR A 150 -13.91 28.47 -20.28
C THR A 150 -14.77 28.66 -19.03
N GLN A 151 -15.47 29.80 -18.93
CA GLN A 151 -16.44 30.00 -17.85
C GLN A 151 -17.52 28.89 -17.87
N ILE A 152 -17.90 28.42 -19.06
CA ILE A 152 -18.84 27.33 -19.27
C ILE A 152 -18.32 26.03 -18.65
N PHE A 153 -17.02 25.74 -18.76
CA PHE A 153 -16.41 24.59 -18.11
C PHE A 153 -16.63 24.63 -16.59
N TRP A 154 -16.35 25.76 -15.95
CA TRP A 154 -16.48 25.89 -14.50
C TRP A 154 -17.92 25.86 -14.00
N GLU A 155 -18.85 26.42 -14.77
CA GLU A 155 -20.27 26.46 -14.41
C GLU A 155 -20.99 25.14 -14.65
N LYS A 156 -20.57 24.36 -15.67
CA LYS A 156 -21.32 23.20 -16.14
C LYS A 156 -20.62 21.86 -15.96
N SER A 157 -19.35 21.83 -15.57
CA SER A 157 -18.67 20.58 -15.20
C SER A 157 -19.19 20.05 -13.87
N MET A 158 -19.24 18.73 -13.76
CA MET A 158 -19.58 18.04 -12.53
C MET A 158 -18.27 17.49 -11.95
N LEU A 159 -17.62 18.30 -11.11
CA LEU A 159 -16.31 18.00 -10.51
C LEU A 159 -16.44 17.31 -9.14
N GLU A 160 -17.61 17.45 -8.53
CA GLU A 160 -18.05 16.80 -7.30
C GLU A 160 -19.40 16.13 -7.53
N ARG A 161 -19.76 15.19 -6.66
CA ARG A 161 -21.09 14.62 -6.73
C ARG A 161 -22.16 15.65 -6.29
N PRO A 162 -23.21 15.89 -7.09
CA PRO A 162 -24.36 16.68 -6.66
C PRO A 162 -25.23 15.93 -5.64
N GLU A 163 -25.69 16.65 -4.62
CA GLU A 163 -26.66 16.13 -3.64
C GLU A 163 -28.02 15.83 -4.29
N GLY A 164 -28.66 14.74 -3.85
CA GLY A 164 -30.02 14.38 -4.27
C GLY A 164 -30.18 13.96 -5.74
N ARG A 165 -29.07 13.80 -6.49
CA ARG A 165 -29.08 13.42 -7.91
C ARG A 165 -28.27 12.15 -8.15
N GLU A 166 -28.85 11.23 -8.91
CA GLU A 166 -28.17 10.02 -9.37
C GLU A 166 -27.36 10.34 -10.63
N VAL A 167 -26.05 10.04 -10.62
CA VAL A 167 -25.11 10.41 -11.69
C VAL A 167 -24.07 9.30 -11.89
N VAL A 168 -23.60 9.14 -13.13
CA VAL A 168 -22.47 8.24 -13.45
C VAL A 168 -21.17 8.96 -13.10
N CYS A 169 -20.33 8.37 -12.23
CA CYS A 169 -19.15 9.04 -11.69
C CYS A 169 -17.82 8.73 -12.39
N HIS A 170 -17.81 7.84 -13.38
CA HIS A 170 -16.62 7.54 -14.17
C HIS A 170 -16.00 8.83 -14.74
N PRO A 171 -14.71 9.12 -14.50
CA PRO A 171 -14.03 10.29 -15.02
C PRO A 171 -14.14 10.33 -16.54
N SER A 172 -14.54 11.48 -17.08
CA SER A 172 -14.71 11.66 -18.51
C SER A 172 -14.62 13.13 -18.87
N ALA A 173 -13.96 13.43 -19.97
CA ALA A 173 -13.91 14.75 -20.58
C ALA A 173 -14.85 14.76 -21.80
N TRP A 174 -15.63 15.82 -21.94
CA TRP A 174 -16.69 15.95 -22.93
C TRP A 174 -16.48 17.23 -23.73
N ASP A 175 -16.39 17.08 -25.05
CA ASP A 175 -16.56 18.18 -26.00
C ASP A 175 -18.02 18.18 -26.45
N MET A 176 -18.75 19.23 -26.07
CA MET A 176 -20.19 19.34 -26.34
C MET A 176 -20.49 19.81 -27.78
N LYS A 177 -19.46 19.91 -28.64
CA LYS A 177 -19.54 20.33 -30.05
C LYS A 177 -20.22 21.68 -30.24
N LYS A 178 -20.09 22.55 -29.24
CA LYS A 178 -20.53 23.94 -29.24
C LYS A 178 -19.33 24.80 -28.90
N GLN A 179 -19.35 26.04 -29.41
CA GLN A 179 -18.30 27.00 -29.13
C GLN A 179 -18.05 27.10 -27.62
N ASP A 180 -16.81 26.85 -27.21
CA ASP A 180 -16.30 27.01 -25.85
C ASP A 180 -16.98 26.13 -24.76
N ASP A 181 -17.72 25.08 -25.15
CA ASP A 181 -18.43 24.18 -24.23
C ASP A 181 -17.71 22.83 -24.07
N PHE A 182 -16.72 22.81 -23.18
CA PHE A 182 -15.97 21.64 -22.76
C PHE A 182 -16.25 21.36 -21.28
N ARG A 183 -16.39 20.10 -20.89
CA ARG A 183 -16.77 19.73 -19.51
C ARG A 183 -16.06 18.49 -19.01
N ILE A 184 -15.87 18.41 -17.69
CA ILE A 184 -15.50 17.18 -17.01
C ILE A 184 -16.68 16.67 -16.19
N LYS A 185 -16.86 15.35 -16.18
CA LYS A 185 -17.80 14.65 -15.31
C LYS A 185 -17.03 13.61 -14.49
N MET A 186 -16.76 13.93 -13.23
CA MET A 186 -16.01 13.10 -12.29
C MET A 186 -16.53 13.33 -10.87
N CYS A 187 -16.77 12.26 -10.10
CA CYS A 187 -17.03 12.39 -8.67
C CYS A 187 -15.71 12.17 -7.94
N THR A 188 -14.99 13.27 -7.72
CA THR A 188 -13.69 13.23 -7.07
C THR A 188 -13.86 12.75 -5.63
N THR A 189 -13.35 11.56 -5.30
CA THR A 189 -13.38 11.01 -3.93
C THR A 189 -12.08 10.28 -3.62
N ILE A 190 -11.74 10.18 -2.34
CA ILE A 190 -10.56 9.48 -1.84
C ILE A 190 -11.03 8.21 -1.11
N ASN A 191 -11.23 7.09 -1.83
CA ASN A 191 -11.34 5.77 -1.21
C ASN A 191 -10.82 4.67 -2.17
N HIS A 192 -9.56 4.29 -1.98
CA HIS A 192 -8.86 3.32 -2.82
C HIS A 192 -9.05 1.85 -2.37
N ALA A 193 -9.57 1.61 -1.16
CA ALA A 193 -9.63 0.27 -0.57
C ALA A 193 -10.62 -0.67 -1.26
N PHE A 194 -11.71 -0.13 -1.82
CA PHE A 194 -12.68 -0.91 -2.61
C PHE A 194 -12.07 -1.42 -3.91
N HIS A 195 -11.18 -0.66 -4.54
CA HIS A 195 -10.51 -1.06 -5.77
C HIS A 195 -9.60 -2.27 -5.53
N GLU A 196 -8.78 -2.22 -4.47
CA GLU A 196 -7.91 -3.33 -4.06
C GLU A 196 -8.72 -4.58 -3.66
N ALA A 197 -9.79 -4.39 -2.86
CA ALA A 197 -10.60 -5.50 -2.37
C ALA A 197 -11.27 -6.31 -3.48
N VAL A 198 -11.68 -5.66 -4.58
CA VAL A 198 -12.31 -6.36 -5.71
C VAL A 198 -11.35 -7.32 -6.39
N GLY A 199 -10.11 -6.90 -6.65
CA GLY A 199 -9.08 -7.75 -7.24
C GLY A 199 -8.77 -8.94 -6.35
N ASP A 200 -8.54 -8.69 -5.05
CA ASP A 200 -8.25 -9.72 -4.07
C ASP A 200 -9.39 -10.74 -3.91
N THR A 201 -10.65 -10.27 -3.94
CA THR A 201 -11.82 -11.16 -3.83
C THR A 201 -11.90 -12.15 -4.98
N ILE A 202 -11.58 -11.71 -6.20
CA ILE A 202 -11.55 -12.59 -7.38
C ILE A 202 -10.40 -13.58 -7.24
N ALA A 203 -9.25 -13.13 -6.75
CA ALA A 203 -8.09 -13.99 -6.52
C ALA A 203 -8.42 -15.14 -5.55
N LEU A 204 -9.21 -14.90 -4.49
CA LEU A 204 -9.67 -15.96 -3.57
C LEU A 204 -10.44 -17.09 -4.29
N SER A 205 -11.28 -16.77 -5.28
CA SER A 205 -12.03 -17.76 -6.07
C SER A 205 -11.09 -18.58 -6.98
N VAL A 206 -10.18 -17.89 -7.65
CA VAL A 206 -9.27 -18.46 -8.66
C VAL A 206 -8.18 -19.34 -8.05
N GLN A 207 -7.79 -19.07 -6.80
CA GLN A 207 -6.77 -19.84 -6.08
C GLN A 207 -7.30 -21.16 -5.48
N THR A 208 -8.61 -21.41 -5.51
CA THR A 208 -9.17 -22.64 -4.94
C THR A 208 -8.70 -23.89 -5.69
N PRO A 209 -8.50 -25.03 -5.00
CA PRO A 209 -8.18 -26.31 -5.65
C PRO A 209 -9.21 -26.70 -6.73
N SER A 210 -10.50 -26.43 -6.47
CA SER A 210 -11.59 -26.67 -7.42
C SER A 210 -11.43 -25.85 -8.71
N HIS A 211 -11.05 -24.58 -8.59
CA HIS A 211 -10.78 -23.74 -9.76
C HIS A 211 -9.56 -24.23 -10.54
N LEU A 212 -8.44 -24.49 -9.87
CA LEU A 212 -7.20 -24.99 -10.49
C LEU A 212 -7.42 -26.30 -11.26
N LYS A 213 -8.27 -27.20 -10.75
CA LYS A 213 -8.68 -28.40 -11.47
C LYS A 213 -9.47 -28.08 -12.73
N SER A 214 -10.44 -27.15 -12.65
CA SER A 214 -11.30 -26.78 -13.79
C SER A 214 -10.50 -26.27 -15.00
N ILE A 215 -9.33 -25.67 -14.74
CA ILE A 215 -8.39 -25.16 -15.77
C ILE A 215 -7.22 -26.11 -16.05
N GLY A 216 -7.19 -27.31 -15.45
CA GLY A 216 -6.20 -28.35 -15.70
C GLY A 216 -4.84 -28.17 -15.02
N LEU A 217 -4.73 -27.30 -14.01
CA LEU A 217 -3.50 -27.09 -13.23
C LEU A 217 -3.37 -28.01 -12.00
N LEU A 218 -4.46 -28.66 -11.56
CA LEU A 218 -4.49 -29.64 -10.47
C LEU A 218 -5.05 -30.98 -10.98
N LYS A 219 -4.50 -32.13 -10.52
CA LYS A 219 -4.95 -33.47 -10.93
C LYS A 219 -6.21 -33.90 -10.16
N ALA A 220 -7.07 -34.68 -10.83
CA ALA A 220 -8.26 -35.24 -10.20
C ALA A 220 -7.88 -36.28 -9.12
N GLY A 221 -8.33 -36.07 -7.89
CA GLY A 221 -8.04 -36.94 -6.73
C GLY A 221 -7.42 -36.21 -5.53
N ASP A 222 -6.84 -35.02 -5.76
CA ASP A 222 -6.14 -34.23 -4.74
C ASP A 222 -7.10 -33.34 -3.89
N GLU A 223 -8.43 -33.40 -4.12
CA GLU A 223 -9.45 -32.44 -3.63
C GLU A 223 -10.12 -32.78 -2.29
N GLN A 224 -9.92 -33.99 -1.77
CA GLN A 224 -10.65 -34.52 -0.61
C GLN A 224 -9.75 -34.86 0.57
N ASP A 225 -8.53 -34.35 0.56
CA ASP A 225 -7.62 -34.51 1.68
C ASP A 225 -7.76 -33.34 2.65
N LYS A 226 -8.17 -33.65 3.89
CA LYS A 226 -8.22 -32.66 4.98
C LYS A 226 -6.84 -32.05 5.23
N GLU A 227 -5.77 -32.80 5.01
CA GLU A 227 -4.40 -32.29 5.15
C GLU A 227 -4.08 -31.28 4.06
N ALA A 228 -4.51 -31.52 2.82
CA ALA A 228 -4.35 -30.57 1.71
C ALA A 228 -5.14 -29.28 1.94
N ASP A 229 -6.37 -29.37 2.47
CA ASP A 229 -7.17 -28.19 2.85
C ASP A 229 -6.47 -27.36 3.93
N LEU A 230 -5.92 -28.00 4.97
CA LEU A 230 -5.17 -27.32 6.03
C LEU A 230 -3.89 -26.68 5.49
N ASN A 231 -3.17 -27.36 4.59
CA ASN A 231 -1.98 -26.80 3.94
C ASN A 231 -2.33 -25.56 3.11
N PHE A 232 -3.43 -25.62 2.34
CA PHE A 232 -3.93 -24.48 1.59
C PHE A 232 -4.29 -23.32 2.51
N LEU A 233 -5.09 -23.57 3.56
CA LEU A 233 -5.47 -22.55 4.52
C LEU A 233 -4.25 -21.95 5.24
N MET A 234 -3.24 -22.76 5.57
CA MET A 234 -1.98 -22.28 6.15
C MET A 234 -1.24 -21.33 5.21
N LEU A 235 -1.10 -21.70 3.93
CA LEU A 235 -0.48 -20.82 2.92
C LEU A 235 -1.25 -19.51 2.78
N MET A 236 -2.59 -19.58 2.74
CA MET A 236 -3.45 -18.39 2.70
C MET A 236 -3.30 -17.54 3.97
N ALA A 237 -3.17 -18.16 5.15
CA ALA A 237 -3.00 -17.43 6.41
C ALA A 237 -1.63 -16.74 6.50
N LEU A 238 -0.57 -17.38 6.01
CA LEU A 238 0.78 -16.79 5.95
C LEU A 238 0.82 -15.54 5.07
N GLU A 239 -0.05 -15.45 4.06
CA GLU A 239 -0.17 -14.24 3.25
C GLU A 239 -1.15 -13.23 3.86
N LYS A 240 -2.36 -13.69 4.21
CA LYS A 240 -3.48 -12.81 4.59
C LYS A 240 -3.45 -12.41 6.06
N ILE A 241 -3.33 -13.37 6.97
CA ILE A 241 -3.38 -13.13 8.41
C ILE A 241 -2.08 -12.49 8.91
N ALA A 242 -0.91 -12.99 8.47
CA ALA A 242 0.38 -12.43 8.88
C ALA A 242 0.56 -10.97 8.44
N PHE A 243 -0.08 -10.56 7.34
CA PHE A 243 -0.04 -9.19 6.84
C PHE A 243 -0.88 -8.21 7.68
N LEU A 244 -2.03 -8.62 8.24
CA LEU A 244 -2.95 -7.69 8.90
C LEU A 244 -2.30 -6.84 9.99
N PRO A 245 -1.53 -7.41 10.94
CA PRO A 245 -0.78 -6.61 11.91
C PRO A 245 0.25 -5.68 11.27
N PHE A 246 0.93 -6.12 10.20
CA PHE A 246 1.89 -5.31 9.45
C PHE A 246 1.23 -4.13 8.73
N GLY A 247 0.08 -4.36 8.10
CA GLY A 247 -0.67 -3.32 7.41
C GLY A 247 -1.21 -2.27 8.38
N TYR A 248 -1.69 -2.70 9.54
CA TYR A 248 -2.20 -1.82 10.58
C TYR A 248 -1.10 -0.97 11.22
N LEU A 249 0.05 -1.57 11.55
CA LEU A 249 1.12 -0.87 12.27
C LEU A 249 1.74 0.27 11.45
N ILE A 250 1.84 0.13 10.13
CA ILE A 250 2.47 1.15 9.28
C ILE A 250 1.73 2.47 9.39
N ASP A 251 0.40 2.46 9.24
CA ASP A 251 -0.37 3.69 9.32
C ASP A 251 -0.62 4.15 10.76
N GLN A 252 -0.67 3.25 11.76
CA GLN A 252 -0.58 3.66 13.18
C GLN A 252 0.69 4.47 13.46
N TRP A 253 1.83 3.97 12.99
CA TRP A 253 3.12 4.67 13.10
C TRP A 253 3.09 6.01 12.36
N ARG A 254 2.69 6.02 11.07
CA ARG A 254 2.62 7.26 10.28
C ARG A 254 1.68 8.29 10.88
N TRP A 255 0.50 7.90 11.36
CA TRP A 255 -0.43 8.81 12.03
C TRP A 255 0.18 9.42 13.28
N SER A 256 0.89 8.62 14.11
CA SER A 256 1.59 9.16 15.29
C SER A 256 2.66 10.19 14.91
N VAL A 257 3.40 9.93 13.82
CA VAL A 257 4.42 10.86 13.29
C VAL A 257 3.77 12.14 12.78
N PHE A 258 2.72 12.05 11.95
CA PHE A 258 2.04 13.25 11.43
C PHE A 258 1.33 14.07 12.51
N ARG A 259 0.81 13.43 13.57
CA ARG A 259 0.26 14.15 14.74
C ARG A 259 1.33 14.80 15.62
N GLY A 260 2.59 14.38 15.48
CA GLY A 260 3.69 14.83 16.33
C GLY A 260 3.83 14.07 17.65
N ASP A 261 3.09 12.97 17.84
CA ASP A 261 3.20 12.11 19.03
C ASP A 261 4.57 11.38 19.07
N THR A 262 5.11 11.09 17.88
CA THR A 262 6.40 10.42 17.70
C THR A 262 7.40 11.39 17.09
N PRO A 263 8.32 11.98 17.87
CA PRO A 263 9.32 12.91 17.33
C PRO A 263 10.44 12.16 16.57
N PRO A 264 11.23 12.85 15.73
CA PRO A 264 12.23 12.23 14.84
C PRO A 264 13.25 11.32 15.51
N GLU A 265 13.66 11.64 16.74
CA GLU A 265 14.57 10.83 17.55
C GLU A 265 13.95 9.51 18.03
N GLN A 266 12.62 9.41 18.02
CA GLN A 266 11.86 8.22 18.40
C GLN A 266 11.28 7.44 17.22
N TYR A 267 11.42 7.92 15.97
CA TYR A 267 10.87 7.26 14.78
C TYR A 267 11.13 5.75 14.75
N ASN A 268 12.39 5.35 14.93
CA ASN A 268 12.77 3.94 14.82
C ASN A 268 12.40 3.13 16.08
N ASN A 269 12.47 3.75 17.26
CA ASN A 269 12.10 3.09 18.52
C ASN A 269 10.61 2.77 18.54
N GLU A 270 9.76 3.73 18.18
CA GLU A 270 8.31 3.54 18.12
C GLU A 270 7.92 2.55 17.03
N TRP A 271 8.60 2.56 15.89
CA TRP A 271 8.42 1.55 14.85
C TRP A 271 8.65 0.13 15.40
N TRP A 272 9.75 -0.09 16.11
CA TRP A 272 10.05 -1.39 16.71
C TRP A 272 9.15 -1.74 17.89
N HIS A 273 8.69 -0.75 18.65
CA HIS A 273 7.67 -0.95 19.68
C HIS A 273 6.36 -1.48 19.07
N LEU A 274 5.88 -0.86 17.98
CA LEU A 274 4.67 -1.31 17.28
C LEU A 274 4.86 -2.68 16.61
N ARG A 275 6.01 -2.94 15.99
CA ARG A 275 6.37 -4.26 15.42
C ARG A 275 6.32 -5.35 16.48
N CYS A 276 6.88 -5.09 17.65
CA CYS A 276 6.80 -5.99 18.79
C CYS A 276 5.35 -6.18 19.25
N ARG A 277 4.69 -5.08 19.65
CA ARG A 277 3.36 -5.13 20.26
C ARG A 277 2.31 -5.78 19.36
N LEU A 278 2.34 -5.49 18.05
CA LEU A 278 1.32 -5.95 17.12
C LEU A 278 1.69 -7.25 16.39
N GLN A 279 2.98 -7.55 16.21
CA GLN A 279 3.40 -8.74 15.42
C GLN A 279 4.22 -9.76 16.19
N GLY A 280 4.76 -9.42 17.36
CA GLY A 280 5.68 -10.29 18.09
C GLY A 280 7.05 -10.41 17.41
N ILE A 281 7.48 -9.37 16.69
CA ILE A 281 8.73 -9.38 15.93
C ILE A 281 9.73 -8.36 16.48
N SER A 282 10.96 -8.82 16.71
CA SER A 282 12.13 -8.01 17.08
C SER A 282 13.03 -7.74 15.87
N PRO A 283 13.87 -6.69 15.90
CA PRO A 283 14.88 -6.47 14.86
C PRO A 283 15.92 -7.58 14.87
N ALA A 284 16.50 -7.91 13.71
CA ALA A 284 17.53 -8.97 13.59
C ALA A 284 18.87 -8.60 14.25
N VAL A 285 19.12 -7.30 14.41
CA VAL A 285 20.31 -6.72 15.03
C VAL A 285 19.90 -5.48 15.82
N LYS A 286 20.74 -5.05 16.77
CA LYS A 286 20.50 -3.80 17.49
C LYS A 286 20.30 -2.64 16.52
N ARG A 287 19.22 -1.88 16.72
CA ARG A 287 18.93 -0.65 15.97
C ARG A 287 19.00 0.55 16.91
N GLY A 288 19.48 1.67 16.38
CA GLY A 288 19.64 2.93 17.11
C GLY A 288 18.68 4.01 16.63
N ALA A 289 18.77 5.18 17.26
CA ALA A 289 18.02 6.36 16.85
C ALA A 289 18.42 6.86 15.45
N ASP A 290 19.68 6.66 15.02
CA ASP A 290 20.16 7.05 13.70
C ASP A 290 19.65 6.14 12.57
N ASP A 291 19.07 5.00 12.90
CA ASP A 291 18.45 4.12 11.92
C ASP A 291 17.05 4.62 11.59
N PHE A 292 16.55 4.26 10.40
CA PHE A 292 15.21 4.64 9.96
C PHE A 292 14.57 3.53 9.13
N ASP A 293 14.26 2.44 9.84
CA ASP A 293 13.74 1.21 9.25
C ASP A 293 12.35 1.33 8.59
N PRO A 294 11.43 2.24 9.01
CA PRO A 294 10.18 2.47 8.29
C PRO A 294 10.38 2.80 6.80
N ALA A 295 11.36 3.63 6.48
CA ALA A 295 11.64 4.03 5.08
C ALA A 295 12.33 2.94 4.25
N ALA A 296 12.72 1.81 4.86
CA ALA A 296 13.10 0.63 4.10
C ALA A 296 11.90 -0.10 3.48
N LYS A 297 10.67 0.43 3.64
CA LYS A 297 9.44 0.00 2.95
C LYS A 297 9.00 1.07 1.95
N TYR A 298 8.85 0.67 0.68
CA TYR A 298 8.51 1.55 -0.45
C TYR A 298 7.33 2.50 -0.18
N HIS A 299 6.20 1.99 0.31
CA HIS A 299 5.00 2.81 0.52
C HIS A 299 5.17 3.96 1.50
N VAL A 300 6.10 3.83 2.47
CA VAL A 300 6.41 4.90 3.42
C VAL A 300 7.07 6.06 2.69
N VAL A 301 8.03 5.78 1.80
CA VAL A 301 8.81 6.80 1.08
C VAL A 301 8.09 7.36 -0.15
N ALA A 302 7.27 6.55 -0.81
CA ALA A 302 6.48 6.94 -1.98
C ALA A 302 5.14 7.60 -1.61
N ASN A 303 4.90 7.89 -0.32
CA ASN A 303 3.69 8.52 0.19
C ASN A 303 2.37 7.80 -0.22
N PHE A 304 2.39 6.46 -0.24
CA PHE A 304 1.18 5.67 -0.47
C PHE A 304 0.54 5.29 0.87
N ALA A 305 -0.76 5.57 1.03
CA ALA A 305 -1.52 5.17 2.22
C ALA A 305 -1.54 3.63 2.35
N TYR A 306 -1.22 3.09 3.53
CA TYR A 306 -1.12 1.64 3.72
C TYR A 306 -2.43 1.00 4.20
N ILE A 307 -3.29 1.80 4.83
CA ILE A 307 -4.60 1.43 5.37
C ILE A 307 -5.52 0.83 4.31
N GLN A 308 -5.33 1.21 3.03
CA GLN A 308 -6.09 0.64 1.92
C GLN A 308 -5.93 -0.88 1.82
N TYR A 309 -4.75 -1.42 2.12
CA TYR A 309 -4.49 -2.86 2.10
C TYR A 309 -5.11 -3.55 3.32
N PHE A 310 -4.99 -2.95 4.51
CA PHE A 310 -5.64 -3.48 5.72
C PHE A 310 -7.15 -3.56 5.55
N VAL A 311 -7.77 -2.49 5.05
CA VAL A 311 -9.20 -2.45 4.75
C VAL A 311 -9.54 -3.45 3.65
N SER A 312 -8.75 -3.53 2.58
CA SER A 312 -8.93 -4.54 1.52
C SER A 312 -9.01 -5.97 2.08
N PHE A 313 -8.15 -6.30 3.04
CA PHE A 313 -8.08 -7.64 3.63
C PHE A 313 -9.29 -7.97 4.52
N VAL A 314 -10.04 -6.98 4.98
CA VAL A 314 -11.34 -7.21 5.64
C VAL A 314 -12.44 -7.31 4.59
N LEU A 315 -12.50 -6.32 3.68
CA LEU A 315 -13.56 -6.23 2.70
C LEU A 315 -13.59 -7.41 1.73
N GLN A 316 -12.43 -7.92 1.33
CA GLN A 316 -12.36 -9.00 0.35
C GLN A 316 -13.08 -10.26 0.83
N PHE A 317 -13.01 -10.61 2.13
CA PHE A 317 -13.72 -11.78 2.66
C PHE A 317 -15.21 -11.53 2.82
N GLN A 318 -15.63 -10.29 3.13
CA GLN A 318 -17.04 -9.92 3.12
C GLN A 318 -17.64 -10.01 1.71
N PHE A 319 -16.93 -9.49 0.71
CA PHE A 319 -17.31 -9.55 -0.69
C PHE A 319 -17.34 -11.00 -1.18
N TYR A 320 -16.32 -11.78 -0.83
CA TYR A 320 -16.22 -13.20 -1.15
C TYR A 320 -17.42 -13.98 -0.60
N LYS A 321 -17.74 -13.84 0.69
CA LYS A 321 -18.90 -14.49 1.30
C LYS A 321 -20.21 -14.09 0.61
N ALA A 322 -20.41 -12.79 0.34
CA ALA A 322 -21.61 -12.32 -0.34
C ALA A 322 -21.75 -12.88 -1.76
N ALA A 323 -20.63 -13.01 -2.50
CA ALA A 323 -20.59 -13.62 -3.82
C ALA A 323 -20.89 -15.13 -3.77
N CYS A 324 -20.32 -15.85 -2.80
CA CYS A 324 -20.55 -17.28 -2.58
C CYS A 324 -22.01 -17.58 -2.23
N VAL A 325 -22.61 -16.78 -1.35
CA VAL A 325 -24.04 -16.88 -1.01
C VAL A 325 -24.90 -16.59 -2.24
N ALA A 326 -24.57 -15.56 -3.02
CA ALA A 326 -25.29 -15.25 -4.27
C ALA A 326 -25.14 -16.37 -5.32
N ALA A 327 -24.01 -17.08 -5.31
CA ALA A 327 -23.77 -18.24 -6.16
C ALA A 327 -24.53 -19.50 -5.73
N GLY A 328 -25.21 -19.49 -4.57
CA GLY A 328 -25.90 -20.65 -4.00
C GLY A 328 -24.97 -21.67 -3.34
N TYR A 329 -23.73 -21.29 -3.03
CA TYR A 329 -22.76 -22.16 -2.38
C TYR A 329 -23.07 -22.32 -0.88
N THR A 330 -23.01 -23.55 -0.37
CA THR A 330 -23.38 -23.91 1.02
C THR A 330 -22.28 -24.65 1.78
N GLY A 331 -21.14 -24.91 1.14
CA GLY A 331 -20.00 -25.57 1.77
C GLY A 331 -19.11 -24.63 2.58
N PRO A 332 -17.96 -25.12 3.08
CA PRO A 332 -16.98 -24.29 3.77
C PRO A 332 -16.52 -23.12 2.91
N LEU A 333 -16.53 -21.91 3.47
CA LEU A 333 -16.32 -20.69 2.70
C LEU A 333 -15.05 -20.73 1.83
N TYR A 334 -13.92 -21.23 2.37
CA TYR A 334 -12.64 -21.34 1.68
C TYR A 334 -12.62 -22.22 0.42
N LYS A 335 -13.66 -23.02 0.18
CA LYS A 335 -13.82 -23.88 -1.01
C LYS A 335 -14.75 -23.29 -2.05
N CYS A 336 -15.34 -22.13 -1.80
CA CYS A 336 -16.25 -21.52 -2.75
C CYS A 336 -15.51 -21.09 -4.04
N ASP A 337 -16.03 -21.51 -5.17
CA ASP A 337 -15.67 -20.94 -6.47
C ASP A 337 -16.93 -20.41 -7.14
N PHE A 338 -16.99 -19.10 -7.36
CA PHE A 338 -18.10 -18.45 -8.07
C PHE A 338 -17.77 -18.16 -9.54
N TYR A 339 -16.72 -18.78 -10.08
CA TYR A 339 -16.40 -18.71 -11.50
C TYR A 339 -17.62 -19.07 -12.37
N ASN A 340 -17.84 -18.26 -13.42
CA ASN A 340 -18.99 -18.37 -14.33
C ASN A 340 -20.38 -18.24 -13.66
N ASN A 341 -20.47 -17.65 -12.47
CA ASN A 341 -21.74 -17.42 -11.79
C ASN A 341 -22.29 -16.01 -12.03
N LYS A 342 -23.41 -15.90 -12.76
CA LYS A 342 -24.04 -14.61 -13.08
C LYS A 342 -24.62 -13.88 -11.87
N ALA A 343 -25.13 -14.60 -10.87
CA ALA A 343 -25.70 -13.98 -9.69
C ALA A 343 -24.63 -13.31 -8.82
N ALA A 344 -23.48 -13.98 -8.65
CA ALA A 344 -22.28 -13.36 -8.06
C ALA A 344 -21.81 -12.14 -8.89
N GLY A 345 -21.78 -12.27 -10.22
CA GLY A 345 -21.44 -11.16 -11.12
C GLY A 345 -22.36 -9.93 -10.97
N GLU A 346 -23.67 -10.13 -10.81
CA GLU A 346 -24.62 -9.02 -10.60
C GLU A 346 -24.39 -8.30 -9.26
N LYS A 347 -23.93 -9.00 -8.21
CA LYS A 347 -23.52 -8.35 -6.95
C LYS A 347 -22.38 -7.36 -7.17
N PHE A 348 -21.28 -7.81 -7.77
CA PHE A 348 -20.14 -6.93 -8.11
C PHE A 348 -20.56 -5.79 -9.02
N LYS A 349 -21.31 -6.08 -10.08
CA LYS A 349 -21.80 -5.05 -11.02
C LYS A 349 -22.63 -3.99 -10.31
N SER A 350 -23.54 -4.38 -9.42
CA SER A 350 -24.40 -3.45 -8.69
C SER A 350 -23.62 -2.50 -7.76
N MET A 351 -22.48 -2.95 -7.22
CA MET A 351 -21.56 -2.13 -6.44
C MET A 351 -20.66 -1.28 -7.36
N LEU A 352 -20.01 -1.89 -8.35
CA LEU A 352 -19.01 -1.25 -9.21
C LEU A 352 -19.61 -0.14 -10.08
N GLN A 353 -20.86 -0.29 -10.53
CA GLN A 353 -21.55 0.74 -11.31
C GLN A 353 -21.73 2.05 -10.53
N LEU A 354 -21.70 2.00 -9.20
CA LEU A 354 -21.73 3.20 -8.38
C LEU A 354 -20.43 3.99 -8.49
N GLY A 355 -19.28 3.33 -8.64
CA GLY A 355 -17.96 3.98 -8.55
C GLY A 355 -17.84 4.82 -7.27
N SER A 356 -17.32 6.04 -7.42
CA SER A 356 -17.26 7.05 -6.36
C SER A 356 -18.55 7.86 -6.21
N SER A 357 -19.65 7.40 -6.79
CA SER A 357 -20.91 8.12 -6.68
C SER A 357 -21.36 8.12 -5.24
N LEU A 358 -21.78 7.00 -4.66
CA LEU A 358 -22.43 7.03 -3.35
C LEU A 358 -21.39 6.97 -2.23
N PRO A 359 -21.75 7.39 -1.00
CA PRO A 359 -20.96 7.06 0.17
C PRO A 359 -20.66 5.56 0.20
N TRP A 360 -19.45 5.18 0.57
CA TRP A 360 -19.00 3.78 0.54
C TRP A 360 -19.93 2.79 1.28
N PRO A 361 -20.68 3.14 2.35
CA PRO A 361 -21.64 2.23 2.97
C PRO A 361 -22.77 1.79 2.04
N GLU A 362 -23.16 2.63 1.08
CA GLU A 362 -24.17 2.30 0.07
C GLU A 362 -23.63 1.25 -0.90
N ALA A 363 -22.38 1.42 -1.34
CA ALA A 363 -21.69 0.44 -2.17
C ALA A 363 -21.51 -0.89 -1.44
N MET A 364 -21.16 -0.84 -0.15
CA MET A 364 -21.08 -2.00 0.73
C MET A 364 -22.42 -2.74 0.79
N GLU A 365 -23.53 -2.03 0.96
CA GLU A 365 -24.86 -2.62 1.08
C GLU A 365 -25.32 -3.29 -0.20
N ARG A 366 -25.02 -2.72 -1.38
CA ARG A 366 -25.31 -3.37 -2.67
C ARG A 366 -24.57 -4.71 -2.81
N MET A 367 -23.29 -4.74 -2.43
CA MET A 367 -22.47 -5.94 -2.52
C MET A 367 -22.89 -6.99 -1.47
N THR A 368 -22.93 -6.59 -0.21
CA THR A 368 -22.96 -7.51 0.94
C THR A 368 -24.31 -7.59 1.65
N GLY A 369 -25.19 -6.62 1.46
CA GLY A 369 -26.43 -6.46 2.24
C GLY A 369 -26.25 -5.77 3.59
N GLN A 370 -25.05 -5.30 3.92
CA GLN A 370 -24.75 -4.55 5.15
C GLN A 370 -24.01 -3.25 4.86
N ARG A 371 -24.04 -2.30 5.81
CA ARG A 371 -23.44 -0.96 5.65
C ARG A 371 -22.11 -0.76 6.36
N HIS A 372 -21.61 -1.77 7.06
CA HIS A 372 -20.40 -1.69 7.89
C HIS A 372 -19.38 -2.77 7.50
N MET A 373 -18.11 -2.48 7.79
CA MET A 373 -17.03 -3.47 7.68
C MET A 373 -17.16 -4.51 8.81
N ASP A 374 -16.92 -5.77 8.47
CA ASP A 374 -17.06 -6.90 9.38
C ASP A 374 -15.95 -7.92 9.10
N ALA A 375 -15.21 -8.29 10.13
CA ALA A 375 -14.16 -9.31 10.04
C ALA A 375 -14.70 -10.74 10.21
N GLY A 376 -15.99 -10.91 10.52
CA GLY A 376 -16.64 -12.22 10.67
C GLY A 376 -16.38 -13.16 9.47
N PRO A 377 -16.57 -12.74 8.21
CA PRO A 377 -16.28 -13.57 7.05
C PRO A 377 -14.81 -13.98 6.89
N LEU A 378 -13.87 -13.13 7.33
CA LEU A 378 -12.45 -13.49 7.38
C LEU A 378 -12.22 -14.61 8.41
N VAL A 379 -12.80 -14.47 9.61
CA VAL A 379 -12.69 -15.49 10.66
C VAL A 379 -13.32 -16.81 10.22
N GLU A 380 -14.51 -16.77 9.61
CA GLU A 380 -15.20 -17.94 9.07
C GLU A 380 -14.37 -18.67 8.00
N TYR A 381 -13.71 -17.93 7.11
CA TYR A 381 -12.85 -18.52 6.07
C TYR A 381 -11.72 -19.36 6.67
N PHE A 382 -11.11 -18.88 7.76
CA PHE A 382 -9.97 -19.52 8.42
C PHE A 382 -10.34 -20.40 9.62
N GLU A 383 -11.61 -20.54 9.95
CA GLU A 383 -12.08 -21.28 11.12
C GLU A 383 -11.49 -22.71 11.21
N PRO A 384 -11.46 -23.53 10.13
CA PRO A 384 -10.88 -24.87 10.21
C PRO A 384 -9.38 -24.87 10.57
N LEU A 385 -8.62 -23.87 10.09
CA LEU A 385 -7.22 -23.72 10.43
C LEU A 385 -7.04 -23.23 11.86
N LEU A 386 -7.90 -22.30 12.31
CA LEU A 386 -7.87 -21.80 13.68
C LEU A 386 -8.13 -22.92 14.69
N ASP A 387 -9.08 -23.80 14.42
CA ASP A 387 -9.37 -24.96 15.26
C ASP A 387 -8.20 -25.95 15.29
N PHE A 388 -7.57 -26.19 14.13
CA PHE A 388 -6.36 -27.00 14.06
C PHE A 388 -5.22 -26.39 14.90
N LEU A 389 -4.92 -25.10 14.72
CA LEU A 389 -3.85 -24.41 15.45
C LEU A 389 -4.09 -24.36 16.96
N ARG A 390 -5.33 -24.17 17.42
CA ARG A 390 -5.68 -24.24 18.84
C ARG A 390 -5.40 -25.60 19.44
N LYS A 391 -5.68 -26.66 18.68
CA LYS A 391 -5.42 -28.04 19.13
C LYS A 391 -3.91 -28.33 19.18
N GLU A 392 -3.16 -27.88 18.18
CA GLU A 392 -1.71 -28.11 18.11
C GLU A 392 -0.93 -27.29 19.14
N ASN A 393 -1.32 -26.04 19.39
CA ASN A 393 -0.59 -25.12 20.28
C ASN A 393 -1.12 -25.11 21.72
N GLY A 394 -2.36 -25.55 21.97
CA GLY A 394 -2.98 -25.43 23.30
C GLY A 394 -3.11 -23.97 23.77
N ASP A 395 -2.76 -23.71 25.03
CA ASP A 395 -2.76 -22.36 25.63
C ASP A 395 -1.45 -21.58 25.38
N ASP A 396 -0.55 -22.12 24.55
CA ASP A 396 0.76 -21.52 24.27
C ASP A 396 0.69 -20.58 23.05
N TYR A 397 0.22 -19.36 23.28
CA TYR A 397 0.15 -18.32 22.26
C TYR A 397 0.41 -16.92 22.82
N GLY A 398 0.88 -16.04 21.95
CA GLY A 398 1.27 -14.67 22.30
C GLY A 398 2.77 -14.53 22.52
N TRP A 399 3.17 -13.35 22.98
CA TRP A 399 4.56 -13.00 23.27
C TRP A 399 4.58 -11.99 24.42
N GLU A 400 5.73 -11.85 25.07
CA GLU A 400 5.91 -10.88 26.14
C GLU A 400 5.68 -9.44 25.63
N GLU A 401 5.12 -8.58 26.49
CA GLU A 401 4.86 -7.17 26.15
C GLU A 401 6.15 -6.41 25.76
N LYS A 402 7.30 -6.86 26.29
CA LYS A 402 8.62 -6.34 25.94
C LYS A 402 9.37 -7.36 25.11
N CYS A 403 9.46 -7.13 23.81
CA CYS A 403 10.24 -7.99 22.95
C CYS A 403 11.75 -7.81 23.20
N PRO A 404 12.56 -8.85 22.97
CA PRO A 404 14.01 -8.76 23.04
C PRO A 404 14.54 -7.65 22.13
N GLU A 405 15.45 -6.82 22.65
CA GLU A 405 16.14 -5.79 21.84
C GLU A 405 17.07 -6.40 20.78
N ASN A 406 17.51 -7.64 21.00
CA ASN A 406 18.33 -8.41 20.06
C ASN A 406 17.82 -9.85 19.98
N PRO A 407 17.74 -10.45 18.79
CA PRO A 407 17.48 -11.87 18.67
C PRO A 407 18.72 -12.66 19.09
N PRO A 408 18.54 -13.94 19.47
CA PRO A 408 19.67 -14.82 19.72
C PRO A 408 20.57 -14.89 18.47
N PRO A 409 21.90 -15.03 18.65
CA PRO A 409 22.83 -15.07 17.53
C PRO A 409 22.55 -16.30 16.66
N CYS A 410 22.77 -16.18 15.35
CA CYS A 410 22.41 -17.19 14.34
C CYS A 410 23.00 -18.60 14.56
N ASN A 411 24.03 -18.72 15.39
CA ASN A 411 24.71 -19.95 15.78
C ASN A 411 24.22 -20.54 17.12
N ALA A 412 23.21 -19.93 17.75
CA ALA A 412 22.43 -20.56 18.80
C ALA A 412 21.68 -21.75 18.17
N ARG A 413 22.26 -22.95 18.29
CA ARG A 413 21.66 -24.20 17.79
C ARG A 413 20.29 -24.43 18.43
N THR A 414 19.21 -24.07 17.73
CA THR A 414 17.99 -24.90 17.75
C THR A 414 18.18 -25.98 16.70
N THR A 415 18.94 -27.02 17.04
CA THR A 415 19.26 -28.15 16.14
C THR A 415 18.13 -29.19 16.04
N LYS A 416 16.96 -28.85 16.56
CA LYS A 416 15.64 -29.36 16.24
C LYS A 416 14.71 -28.13 16.30
N LEU A 417 13.55 -28.19 15.65
CA LEU A 417 12.38 -27.56 16.25
C LEU A 417 12.27 -28.17 17.65
N ASP A 418 12.90 -27.51 18.62
CA ASP A 418 12.92 -27.96 19.99
C ASP A 418 11.62 -27.48 20.59
N THR A 419 10.60 -28.32 20.51
CA THR A 419 9.32 -28.11 21.17
C THR A 419 9.47 -28.02 22.70
N SER A 420 10.67 -28.24 23.26
CA SER A 420 10.97 -28.00 24.67
C SER A 420 11.44 -26.58 25.00
N LEU A 421 11.78 -25.72 24.02
CA LEU A 421 12.03 -24.29 24.31
C LEU A 421 10.74 -23.48 24.51
N TRP A 422 9.59 -24.09 24.25
CA TRP A 422 8.27 -23.66 24.72
C TRP A 422 7.88 -24.28 26.08
N THR A 423 8.76 -25.07 26.70
CA THR A 423 8.63 -25.37 28.14
C THR A 423 9.39 -24.34 28.94
N VAL A 424 8.70 -23.27 29.34
CA VAL A 424 9.14 -22.43 30.46
C VAL A 424 9.30 -23.33 31.68
N SER A 425 10.51 -23.39 32.24
CA SER A 425 10.75 -24.11 33.48
C SER A 425 9.93 -23.46 34.59
N PHE A 426 8.97 -24.19 35.16
CA PHE A 426 8.33 -23.80 36.40
C PHE A 426 9.36 -23.85 37.54
N ARG A 427 9.90 -22.69 37.92
CA ARG A 427 10.29 -22.50 39.33
C ARG A 427 9.06 -22.04 40.08
N ALA A 428 8.37 -23.00 40.67
CA ALA A 428 7.49 -22.73 41.80
C ALA A 428 8.35 -22.08 42.90
N SER A 429 8.08 -20.83 43.22
CA SER A 429 8.43 -20.24 44.52
C SER A 429 7.12 -20.22 45.31
N GLY A 430 7.13 -20.93 46.43
CA GLY A 430 5.99 -21.04 47.35
C GLY A 430 5.80 -19.84 48.24
#